data_AF-A0A920BXC2-F1
#
_entry.id   AF-A0A920BXC2-F1
#
_cell.length_a   1.000
_cell.length_b   1.000
_cell.length_c   1.000
_cell.angle_alpha   90.00
_cell.angle_beta   90.00
_cell.angle_gamma   90.00
#
_symmetry.space_group_name_H-M   'P 1'
#
loop_
_entity.id
_entity.type
_entity.pdbx_description
1 polymer ?
#
loop_
_entity_poly.entity_id
_entity_poly.type
_entity_poly.pdbx_seq_one_letter_code
_entity_poly.pdbx_strand_id
1 'polypeptide(L)'
;MEDRDSMYRWKNTVGPIEHRPSRRNSWGYNQSLGLGFFEYFLLCEDLGAKPIPVLPGGFDPHHQRAVPFERMDEWVQDALDLVEFATGPIDTKWGALRAEMGHRKPFNLEYIAIGNEEVGQPFFDRYVYFHKALREKHPEIRIINSAGPFAAGSEYERGWDSAREHGSDIVDEHYYQTTDWLLANQYRYDEYDPNGPKVFLG
;
A
#
# COMPACT_ATOMS: atom_id res chain seq x y z
N MET A 1 -22.93 -1.67 -16.22
CA MET A 1 -21.50 -1.62 -16.59
C MET A 1 -20.74 -1.98 -15.33
N GLU A 2 -20.45 -3.28 -15.17
CA GLU A 2 -19.68 -3.79 -14.05
C GLU A 2 -18.24 -3.27 -14.19
N ASP A 3 -17.79 -2.55 -13.17
CA ASP A 3 -16.56 -1.77 -13.17
C ASP A 3 -15.35 -2.71 -13.05
N ARG A 4 -15.04 -3.40 -14.16
CA ARG A 4 -14.09 -4.51 -14.23
C ARG A 4 -12.62 -4.09 -14.15
N ASP A 5 -12.29 -2.81 -13.97
CA ASP A 5 -10.89 -2.35 -14.03
C ASP A 5 -10.60 -1.00 -13.32
N SER A 6 -11.39 -0.59 -12.32
CA SER A 6 -11.16 0.67 -11.57
C SER A 6 -10.06 0.59 -10.52
N MET A 7 -9.52 -0.59 -10.26
CA MET A 7 -8.39 -0.76 -9.36
C MET A 7 -7.13 -0.08 -9.92
N TYR A 8 -6.47 0.69 -9.05
CA TYR A 8 -5.22 1.36 -9.38
C TYR A 8 -4.06 0.35 -9.41
N ARG A 9 -3.37 0.26 -10.55
CA ARG A 9 -2.19 -0.62 -10.73
C ARG A 9 -1.00 0.23 -11.12
N TRP A 10 0.01 0.30 -10.24
CA TRP A 10 1.15 1.22 -10.41
C TRP A 10 1.89 1.03 -11.73
N LYS A 11 1.95 -0.20 -12.25
CA LYS A 11 2.58 -0.53 -13.54
C LYS A 11 1.94 0.20 -14.74
N ASN A 12 0.66 0.58 -14.62
CA ASN A 12 -0.04 1.36 -15.65
C ASN A 12 0.30 2.86 -15.59
N THR A 13 1.12 3.27 -14.61
CA THR A 13 1.39 4.67 -14.27
C THR A 13 2.85 5.03 -14.51
N VAL A 14 3.61 4.13 -15.11
CA VAL A 14 5.04 4.28 -15.43
C VAL A 14 5.26 4.01 -16.92
N GLY A 15 6.41 4.42 -17.45
CA GLY A 15 6.69 4.44 -18.87
C GLY A 15 6.08 5.64 -19.61
N PRO A 16 6.11 5.63 -20.95
CA PRO A 16 5.64 6.74 -21.80
C PRO A 16 4.18 7.11 -21.50
N ILE A 17 3.93 8.40 -21.28
CA ILE A 17 2.61 8.91 -20.84
C ILE A 17 1.53 8.60 -21.87
N GLU A 18 1.86 8.66 -23.16
CA GLU A 18 0.97 8.35 -24.28
C GLU A 18 0.51 6.88 -24.32
N HIS A 19 1.19 5.98 -23.61
CA HIS A 19 0.81 4.57 -23.49
C HIS A 19 0.02 4.26 -22.21
N ARG A 20 -0.10 5.22 -21.27
CA ARG A 20 -0.80 5.00 -20.00
C ARG A 20 -2.32 4.98 -20.23
N PRO A 21 -3.04 3.95 -19.76
CA PRO A 21 -4.47 3.84 -20.02
C PRO A 21 -5.27 4.85 -19.19
N SER A 22 -6.26 5.50 -19.79
CA SER A 22 -7.26 6.25 -19.01
C SER A 22 -8.18 5.28 -18.27
N ARG A 23 -8.45 5.54 -16.99
CA ARG A 23 -9.27 4.67 -16.14
C ARG A 23 -10.30 5.47 -15.35
N ARG A 24 -11.44 4.88 -15.02
CA ARG A 24 -12.37 5.47 -14.04
C ARG A 24 -11.86 5.17 -12.64
N ASN A 25 -11.97 6.14 -11.73
CA ASN A 25 -11.61 5.95 -10.32
C ASN A 25 -12.86 5.83 -9.42
N SER A 26 -12.61 5.49 -8.16
CA SER A 26 -13.64 5.36 -7.12
C SER A 26 -14.34 6.68 -6.77
N TRP A 27 -13.82 7.82 -7.21
CA TRP A 27 -14.37 9.17 -6.99
C TRP A 27 -15.27 9.66 -8.13
N GLY A 28 -15.61 8.78 -9.07
CA GLY A 28 -16.61 9.04 -10.10
C GLY A 28 -16.11 9.77 -11.34
N TYR A 29 -14.80 10.01 -11.48
CA TYR A 29 -14.20 10.66 -12.65
C TYR A 29 -13.11 9.80 -13.30
N ASN A 30 -12.65 10.21 -14.49
CA ASN A 30 -11.56 9.54 -15.21
C ASN A 30 -10.19 10.10 -14.80
N GLN A 31 -9.24 9.22 -14.55
CA GLN A 31 -7.83 9.51 -14.34
C GLN A 31 -7.04 9.20 -15.61
N SER A 32 -6.15 10.11 -15.99
CA SER A 32 -5.24 9.95 -17.14
C SER A 32 -4.02 9.08 -16.81
N LEU A 33 -3.73 8.89 -15.52
CA LEU A 33 -2.48 8.29 -15.01
C LEU A 33 -1.20 9.05 -15.45
N GLY A 34 -1.35 10.32 -15.88
CA GLY A 34 -0.21 11.18 -16.20
C GLY A 34 0.62 11.56 -14.98
N LEU A 35 -0.03 11.66 -13.81
CA LEU A 35 0.63 11.71 -12.50
C LEU A 35 0.59 10.30 -11.90
N GLY A 36 1.71 9.59 -12.01
CA GLY A 36 1.87 8.21 -11.59
C GLY A 36 2.88 8.04 -10.46
N PHE A 37 3.24 6.79 -10.20
CA PHE A 37 4.17 6.46 -9.10
C PHE A 37 5.54 7.12 -9.29
N PHE A 38 6.09 7.13 -10.51
CA PHE A 38 7.36 7.78 -10.79
C PHE A 38 7.34 9.27 -10.45
N GLU A 39 6.29 9.98 -10.86
CA GLU A 39 6.15 11.41 -10.59
C GLU A 39 5.95 11.69 -9.08
N TYR A 40 5.25 10.81 -8.34
CA TYR A 40 5.17 10.93 -6.87
C TYR A 40 6.49 10.66 -6.17
N PHE A 41 7.31 9.72 -6.66
CA PHE A 41 8.65 9.48 -6.13
C PHE A 41 9.55 10.70 -6.31
N LEU A 42 9.54 11.31 -7.50
CA LEU A 42 10.25 12.57 -7.76
C LEU A 42 9.79 13.69 -6.81
N LEU A 43 8.47 13.84 -6.64
CA LEU A 43 7.91 14.83 -5.72
C LEU A 43 8.39 14.60 -4.28
N CYS A 44 8.47 13.35 -3.84
CA CYS A 44 9.00 13.04 -2.51
C CYS A 44 10.46 13.46 -2.37
N GLU A 45 11.31 13.20 -3.37
CA GLU A 45 12.70 13.64 -3.36
C GLU A 45 12.83 15.16 -3.32
N ASP A 46 12.07 15.87 -4.15
CA ASP A 46 12.08 17.33 -4.22
C ASP A 46 11.64 17.98 -2.89
N LEU A 47 10.73 17.33 -2.16
CA LEU A 47 10.25 17.78 -0.86
C LEU A 47 11.12 17.30 0.32
N GLY A 48 12.09 16.41 0.08
CA GLY A 48 12.80 15.69 1.15
C GLY A 48 11.90 14.76 1.98
N ALA A 49 10.76 14.35 1.42
CA ALA A 49 9.80 13.43 2.03
C ALA A 49 10.15 11.97 1.73
N LYS A 50 9.58 11.06 2.52
CA LYS A 50 9.66 9.61 2.28
C LYS A 50 8.35 9.13 1.63
N PRO A 51 8.41 8.36 0.53
CA PRO A 51 7.22 7.80 -0.10
C PRO A 51 6.63 6.65 0.75
N ILE A 52 5.30 6.60 0.83
CA ILE A 52 4.54 5.47 1.39
C ILE A 52 3.57 4.99 0.29
N PRO A 53 4.04 4.19 -0.69
CA PRO A 53 3.16 3.63 -1.69
C PRO A 53 2.18 2.62 -1.06
N VAL A 54 0.91 2.77 -1.41
CA VAL A 54 -0.17 1.85 -1.03
C VAL A 54 -0.51 0.96 -2.22
N LEU A 55 -0.46 -0.36 -2.01
CA LEU A 55 -0.76 -1.35 -3.04
C LEU A 55 -2.04 -2.12 -2.72
N PRO A 56 -2.86 -2.48 -3.73
CA PRO A 56 -4.06 -3.27 -3.51
C PRO A 56 -3.77 -4.64 -2.88
N GLY A 57 -4.47 -4.98 -1.78
CA GLY A 57 -4.29 -6.23 -1.05
C GLY A 57 -5.00 -7.46 -1.65
N GLY A 58 -5.49 -7.38 -2.90
CA GLY A 58 -6.17 -8.50 -3.56
C GLY A 58 -7.61 -8.76 -3.09
N PHE A 59 -8.21 -7.82 -2.35
CA PHE A 59 -9.61 -7.86 -1.96
C PHE A 59 -10.26 -6.47 -2.07
N ASP A 60 -11.48 -6.44 -2.58
CA ASP A 60 -12.33 -5.26 -2.66
C ASP A 60 -13.56 -5.50 -1.76
N PRO A 61 -13.61 -4.90 -0.56
CA PRO A 61 -14.69 -5.13 0.39
C PRO A 61 -16.01 -4.50 -0.06
N HIS A 62 -16.00 -3.46 -0.90
CA HIS A 62 -17.23 -2.78 -1.35
C HIS A 62 -18.03 -3.64 -2.31
N HIS A 63 -17.35 -4.43 -3.14
CA HIS A 63 -17.99 -5.31 -4.12
C HIS A 63 -17.82 -6.79 -3.81
N GLN A 64 -17.20 -7.14 -2.67
CA GLN A 64 -16.88 -8.51 -2.26
C GLN A 64 -16.12 -9.29 -3.33
N ARG A 65 -15.20 -8.61 -4.03
CA ARG A 65 -14.38 -9.22 -5.09
C ARG A 65 -13.03 -9.59 -4.52
N ALA A 66 -12.64 -10.85 -4.69
CA ALA A 66 -11.40 -11.36 -4.16
C ALA A 66 -10.59 -12.02 -5.29
N VAL A 67 -9.28 -11.76 -5.30
CA VAL A 67 -8.37 -12.43 -6.24
C VAL A 67 -8.33 -13.92 -5.88
N PRO A 68 -8.52 -14.85 -6.84
CA PRO A 68 -8.36 -16.28 -6.56
C PRO A 68 -6.97 -16.56 -5.98
N PHE A 69 -6.87 -17.44 -5.00
CA PHE A 69 -5.58 -17.71 -4.32
C PHE A 69 -4.50 -18.16 -5.30
N GLU A 70 -4.87 -18.87 -6.36
CA GLU A 70 -3.99 -19.35 -7.43
C GLU A 70 -3.39 -18.21 -8.28
N ARG A 71 -3.94 -16.99 -8.16
CA ARG A 71 -3.46 -15.79 -8.84
C ARG A 71 -2.79 -14.79 -7.90
N MET A 72 -2.63 -15.11 -6.62
CA MET A 72 -1.99 -14.20 -5.66
C MET A 72 -0.54 -13.90 -6.00
N ASP A 73 0.18 -14.83 -6.63
CA ASP A 73 1.58 -14.64 -7.04
C ASP A 73 1.74 -13.42 -7.97
N GLU A 74 0.78 -13.17 -8.86
CA GLU A 74 0.80 -11.99 -9.75
C GLU A 74 0.73 -10.68 -8.95
N TRP A 75 0.00 -10.67 -7.84
CA TRP A 75 -0.21 -9.49 -7.01
C TRP A 75 0.96 -9.26 -6.06
N VAL A 76 1.48 -10.33 -5.49
CA VAL A 76 2.72 -10.30 -4.71
C VAL A 76 3.87 -9.83 -5.59
N GLN A 77 3.97 -10.33 -6.83
CA GLN A 77 5.01 -9.89 -7.76
C GLN A 77 4.86 -8.41 -8.12
N ASP A 78 3.66 -7.84 -8.19
CA ASP A 78 3.48 -6.39 -8.36
C ASP A 78 4.12 -5.58 -7.22
N ALA A 79 4.09 -6.08 -5.98
CA ALA A 79 4.74 -5.42 -4.84
C ALA A 79 6.27 -5.54 -4.91
N LEU A 80 6.77 -6.74 -5.23
CA LEU A 80 8.22 -6.97 -5.40
C LEU A 80 8.79 -6.15 -6.56
N ASP A 81 8.04 -6.08 -7.67
CA ASP A 81 8.40 -5.28 -8.84
C ASP A 81 8.43 -3.79 -8.52
N LEU A 82 7.58 -3.31 -7.60
CA LEU A 82 7.64 -1.92 -7.14
C LEU A 82 8.93 -1.66 -6.35
N VAL A 83 9.34 -2.59 -5.50
CA VAL A 83 10.62 -2.49 -4.79
C VAL A 83 11.78 -2.47 -5.79
N GLU A 84 11.80 -3.37 -6.77
CA GLU A 84 12.82 -3.37 -7.82
C GLU A 84 12.79 -2.07 -8.66
N PHE A 85 11.61 -1.56 -8.99
CA PHE A 85 11.47 -0.27 -9.67
C PHE A 85 12.10 0.85 -8.85
N ALA A 86 11.81 0.91 -7.55
CA ALA A 86 12.27 2.00 -6.70
C ALA A 86 13.76 1.88 -6.36
N THR A 87 14.25 0.69 -6.00
CA THR A 87 15.58 0.50 -5.40
C THR A 87 16.53 -0.34 -6.25
N GLY A 88 16.02 -1.06 -7.24
CA GLY A 88 16.77 -2.03 -8.02
C GLY A 88 17.89 -1.42 -8.88
N PRO A 89 18.96 -2.19 -9.16
CA PRO A 89 19.99 -1.83 -10.13
C PRO A 89 19.45 -1.57 -11.54
N ILE A 90 20.14 -0.73 -12.32
CA ILE A 90 19.69 -0.32 -13.66
C ILE A 90 19.77 -1.42 -14.73
N ASP A 91 20.35 -2.58 -14.43
CA ASP A 91 20.40 -3.77 -15.29
C ASP A 91 19.29 -4.79 -14.96
N THR A 92 18.47 -4.52 -13.95
CA THR A 92 17.23 -5.24 -13.68
C THR A 92 16.09 -4.69 -14.54
N LYS A 93 14.99 -5.43 -14.66
CA LYS A 93 13.87 -5.04 -15.52
C LYS A 93 13.27 -3.70 -15.08
N TRP A 94 12.95 -3.58 -13.80
CA TRP A 94 12.26 -2.40 -13.30
C TRP A 94 13.22 -1.25 -12.95
N GLY A 95 14.45 -1.55 -12.53
CA GLY A 95 15.49 -0.53 -12.39
C GLY A 95 15.92 0.07 -13.73
N ALA A 96 15.95 -0.72 -14.81
CA ALA A 96 16.16 -0.22 -16.17
C ALA A 96 15.05 0.74 -16.59
N LEU A 97 13.78 0.38 -16.36
CA LEU A 97 12.65 1.26 -16.66
C LEU A 97 12.75 2.59 -15.89
N ARG A 98 13.06 2.56 -14.58
CA ARG A 98 13.30 3.78 -13.79
C ARG A 98 14.37 4.67 -14.42
N ALA A 99 15.48 4.05 -14.85
CA ALA A 99 16.59 4.75 -15.51
C ALA A 99 16.20 5.33 -16.87
N GLU A 100 15.43 4.60 -17.69
CA GLU A 100 14.90 5.06 -18.99
C GLU A 100 13.94 6.24 -18.83
N MET A 101 13.15 6.25 -17.74
CA MET A 101 12.29 7.37 -17.37
C MET A 101 13.06 8.60 -16.86
N GLY A 102 14.40 8.53 -16.82
CA GLY A 102 15.27 9.66 -16.51
C GLY A 102 15.87 9.64 -15.10
N HIS A 103 15.59 8.62 -14.29
CA HIS A 103 16.09 8.54 -12.91
C HIS A 103 16.93 7.27 -12.68
N ARG A 104 18.25 7.41 -12.84
CA ARG A 104 19.18 6.27 -12.69
C ARG A 104 19.39 5.85 -11.24
N LYS A 105 19.32 6.79 -10.30
CA LYS A 105 19.59 6.52 -8.88
C LYS A 105 18.41 5.76 -8.26
N PRO A 106 18.64 4.93 -7.23
CA PRO A 106 17.55 4.40 -6.41
C PRO A 106 16.76 5.55 -5.74
N PHE A 107 15.44 5.40 -5.63
CA PHE A 107 14.61 6.20 -4.74
C PHE A 107 14.77 5.73 -3.28
N ASN A 108 14.50 6.62 -2.31
CA ASN A 108 14.50 6.26 -0.89
C ASN A 108 13.19 5.58 -0.46
N LEU A 109 12.97 4.33 -0.89
CA LEU A 109 11.81 3.55 -0.48
C LEU A 109 12.10 2.79 0.83
N GLU A 110 11.40 3.17 1.90
CA GLU A 110 11.50 2.51 3.21
C GLU A 110 10.21 1.80 3.63
N TYR A 111 9.06 2.18 3.06
CA TYR A 111 7.74 1.72 3.49
C TYR A 111 6.96 1.18 2.30
N ILE A 112 6.16 0.13 2.53
CA ILE A 112 5.09 -0.29 1.64
C ILE A 112 3.85 -0.58 2.49
N ALA A 113 2.71 -0.01 2.10
CA ALA A 113 1.41 -0.37 2.64
C ALA A 113 0.71 -1.37 1.72
N ILE A 114 0.14 -2.42 2.30
CA ILE A 114 -0.68 -3.40 1.59
C ILE A 114 -2.12 -3.22 2.05
N GLY A 115 -2.95 -2.76 1.12
CA GLY A 115 -4.32 -2.36 1.38
C GLY A 115 -4.50 -0.90 1.78
N ASN A 116 -5.68 -0.36 1.50
CA ASN A 116 -6.24 0.85 2.07
C ASN A 116 -7.56 0.53 2.80
N GLU A 117 -7.58 0.65 4.13
CA GLU A 117 -8.78 0.48 4.97
C GLU A 117 -9.56 -0.84 4.73
N GLU A 118 -8.95 -1.89 4.14
CA GLU A 118 -9.68 -3.13 3.90
C GLU A 118 -10.09 -3.81 5.22
N VAL A 119 -11.26 -4.43 5.16
CA VAL A 119 -11.86 -5.19 6.24
C VAL A 119 -12.28 -6.56 5.72
N GLY A 120 -12.55 -7.49 6.64
CA GLY A 120 -13.02 -8.83 6.33
C GLY A 120 -11.91 -9.86 6.14
N GLN A 121 -12.21 -11.09 6.53
CA GLN A 121 -11.28 -12.22 6.47
C GLN A 121 -10.60 -12.43 5.10
N PRO A 122 -11.29 -12.27 3.95
CA PRO A 122 -10.64 -12.47 2.66
C PRO A 122 -9.45 -11.55 2.39
N PHE A 123 -9.42 -10.34 2.94
CA PHE A 123 -8.24 -9.48 2.85
C PHE A 123 -7.10 -10.03 3.71
N PHE A 124 -7.37 -10.34 4.98
CA PHE A 124 -6.34 -10.82 5.91
C PHE A 124 -5.73 -12.16 5.47
N ASP A 125 -6.52 -13.07 4.87
CA ASP A 125 -6.00 -14.31 4.27
C ASP A 125 -5.01 -14.06 3.12
N ARG A 126 -5.21 -12.96 2.38
CA ARG A 126 -4.35 -12.56 1.24
C ARG A 126 -3.15 -11.75 1.67
N TYR A 127 -3.29 -10.93 2.70
CA TYR A 127 -2.21 -10.13 3.28
C TYR A 127 -0.98 -10.99 3.61
N VAL A 128 -1.20 -12.20 4.14
CA VAL A 128 -0.13 -13.15 4.51
C VAL A 128 0.82 -13.44 3.34
N TYR A 129 0.32 -13.51 2.11
CA TYR A 129 1.14 -13.77 0.92
C TYR A 129 2.08 -12.61 0.62
N PHE A 130 1.58 -11.37 0.71
CA PHE A 130 2.40 -10.18 0.52
C PHE A 130 3.44 -10.05 1.62
N HIS A 131 3.00 -10.16 2.88
CA HIS A 131 3.89 -10.00 4.04
C HIS A 131 5.03 -11.02 3.98
N LYS A 132 4.71 -12.31 3.82
CA LYS A 132 5.71 -13.37 3.74
C LYS A 132 6.75 -13.11 2.63
N ALA A 133 6.29 -12.77 1.42
CA ALA A 133 7.19 -12.56 0.29
C ALA A 133 8.06 -11.30 0.44
N LEU A 134 7.49 -10.20 0.94
CA LEU A 134 8.23 -8.97 1.22
C LEU A 134 9.25 -9.20 2.34
N ARG A 135 8.91 -9.94 3.40
CA ARG A 135 9.87 -10.28 4.45
C ARG A 135 11.00 -11.16 3.98
N GLU A 136 10.71 -12.13 3.11
CA GLU A 136 11.72 -13.05 2.59
C GLU A 136 12.69 -12.35 1.64
N LYS A 137 12.19 -11.47 0.77
CA LYS A 137 13.00 -10.85 -0.30
C LYS A 137 13.53 -9.46 0.04
N HIS A 138 12.79 -8.72 0.86
CA HIS A 138 13.04 -7.31 1.20
C HIS A 138 12.86 -7.05 2.70
N PRO A 139 13.61 -7.72 3.58
CA PRO A 139 13.51 -7.52 5.03
C PRO A 139 13.82 -6.08 5.47
N GLU A 140 14.49 -5.29 4.63
CA GLU A 140 14.76 -3.87 4.84
C GLU A 140 13.53 -2.97 4.68
N ILE A 141 12.48 -3.42 3.98
CA ILE A 141 11.26 -2.65 3.76
C ILE A 141 10.33 -2.81 4.96
N ARG A 142 9.86 -1.68 5.48
CA ARG A 142 8.88 -1.64 6.56
C ARG A 142 7.47 -1.82 6.02
N ILE A 143 6.79 -2.88 6.44
CA ILE A 143 5.45 -3.24 5.94
C ILE A 143 4.39 -2.63 6.85
N ILE A 144 3.47 -1.88 6.23
CA ILE A 144 2.30 -1.30 6.89
C ILE A 144 1.07 -2.17 6.61
N ASN A 145 0.40 -2.62 7.67
CA ASN A 145 -0.88 -3.33 7.63
C ASN A 145 -2.03 -2.36 7.91
N SER A 146 -3.27 -2.70 7.52
CA SER A 146 -4.46 -1.87 7.73
C SER A 146 -5.25 -2.31 8.96
N ALA A 147 -5.71 -1.35 9.77
CA ALA A 147 -6.73 -1.55 10.82
C ALA A 147 -8.15 -1.19 10.35
N GLY A 148 -8.37 -0.99 9.05
CA GLY A 148 -9.67 -0.59 8.52
C GLY A 148 -10.01 0.89 8.78
N PRO A 149 -11.24 1.32 8.43
CA PRO A 149 -11.59 2.74 8.34
C PRO A 149 -12.07 3.36 9.67
N PHE A 150 -12.02 2.61 10.77
CA PHE A 150 -12.66 3.00 12.03
C PHE A 150 -11.70 2.94 13.21
N ALA A 151 -11.93 3.80 14.20
CA ALA A 151 -11.11 3.89 15.42
C ALA A 151 -11.27 2.70 16.39
N ALA A 152 -12.23 1.81 16.17
CA ALA A 152 -12.59 0.71 17.06
C ALA A 152 -13.54 -0.27 16.36
N GLY A 153 -13.73 -1.43 16.99
CA GLY A 153 -14.70 -2.45 16.55
C GLY A 153 -14.01 -3.73 16.07
N SER A 154 -14.81 -4.72 15.70
CA SER A 154 -14.30 -6.07 15.39
C SER A 154 -13.31 -6.10 14.23
N GLU A 155 -13.51 -5.27 13.22
CA GLU A 155 -12.59 -5.21 12.06
C GLU A 155 -11.31 -4.45 12.39
N TYR A 156 -11.39 -3.43 13.25
CA TYR A 156 -10.23 -2.75 13.80
C TYR A 156 -9.34 -3.70 14.62
N GLU A 157 -9.95 -4.45 15.54
CA GLU A 157 -9.23 -5.44 16.34
C GLU A 157 -8.63 -6.54 15.45
N ARG A 158 -9.35 -6.97 14.40
CA ARG A 158 -8.86 -7.97 13.45
C ARG A 158 -7.62 -7.49 12.69
N GLY A 159 -7.58 -6.23 12.26
CA GLY A 159 -6.40 -5.66 11.60
C GLY A 159 -5.19 -5.61 12.53
N TRP A 160 -5.42 -5.20 13.77
CA TRP A 160 -4.41 -5.24 14.82
C TRP A 160 -3.91 -6.65 15.16
N ASP A 161 -4.81 -7.62 15.28
CA ASP A 161 -4.47 -9.03 15.49
C ASP A 161 -3.66 -9.59 14.32
N SER A 162 -4.08 -9.30 13.08
CA SER A 162 -3.33 -9.70 11.88
C SER A 162 -1.92 -9.13 11.87
N ALA A 163 -1.75 -7.85 12.21
CA ALA A 163 -0.44 -7.21 12.27
C ALA A 163 0.47 -7.81 13.35
N ARG A 164 -0.08 -8.11 14.53
CA ARG A 164 0.65 -8.77 15.62
C ARG A 164 1.05 -10.21 15.27
N GLU A 165 0.11 -10.98 14.71
CA GLU A 165 0.32 -12.38 14.33
C GLU A 165 1.43 -12.52 13.29
N HIS A 166 1.45 -11.64 12.29
CA HIS A 166 2.40 -11.73 11.18
C HIS A 166 3.69 -10.94 11.41
N GLY A 167 3.75 -10.05 12.42
CA GLY A 167 4.90 -9.19 12.64
C GLY A 167 5.02 -8.08 11.58
N SER A 168 3.93 -7.38 11.31
CA SER A 168 3.96 -6.12 10.55
C SER A 168 4.74 -5.06 11.35
N ASP A 169 5.49 -4.18 10.68
CA ASP A 169 6.25 -3.14 11.40
C ASP A 169 5.35 -2.04 11.93
N ILE A 170 4.28 -1.76 11.17
CA ILE A 170 3.38 -0.65 11.38
C ILE A 170 1.95 -1.09 11.10
N VAL A 171 1.00 -0.55 11.86
CA VAL A 171 -0.43 -0.63 11.61
C VAL A 171 -0.93 0.78 11.25
N ASP A 172 -1.66 0.86 10.15
CA ASP A 172 -2.36 2.05 9.68
C ASP A 172 -3.73 2.12 10.37
N GLU A 173 -3.89 3.08 11.27
CA GLU A 173 -5.17 3.42 11.89
C GLU A 173 -5.80 4.60 11.17
N HIS A 174 -7.11 4.55 11.00
CA HIS A 174 -7.88 5.65 10.42
C HIS A 174 -9.01 6.05 11.36
N TYR A 175 -9.20 7.35 11.55
CA TYR A 175 -10.41 7.86 12.19
C TYR A 175 -10.72 9.31 11.86
N TYR A 176 -11.99 9.55 11.52
CA TYR A 176 -12.57 10.88 11.34
C TYR A 176 -13.60 11.09 12.44
N GLN A 177 -13.24 11.88 13.46
CA GLN A 177 -13.97 11.95 14.71
C GLN A 177 -14.28 13.39 15.14
N THR A 178 -15.22 13.54 16.08
CA THR A 178 -15.56 14.84 16.64
C THR A 178 -14.40 15.39 17.48
N THR A 179 -14.39 16.71 17.69
CA THR A 179 -13.41 17.37 18.57
C THR A 179 -13.44 16.78 19.98
N ASP A 180 -14.63 16.51 20.52
CA ASP A 180 -14.79 15.91 21.86
C ASP A 180 -14.14 14.53 21.94
N TRP A 181 -14.28 13.71 20.89
CA TRP A 181 -13.63 12.40 20.83
C TRP A 181 -12.11 12.53 20.78
N LEU A 182 -11.57 13.45 19.97
CA LEU A 182 -10.12 13.68 19.89
C LEU A 182 -9.55 14.12 21.25
N LEU A 183 -10.24 15.02 21.96
CA LEU A 183 -9.83 15.45 23.31
C LEU A 183 -9.91 14.31 24.33
N ALA A 184 -10.96 13.49 24.26
CA ALA A 184 -11.13 12.34 25.14
C ALA A 184 -10.10 11.22 24.88
N ASN A 185 -9.53 11.15 23.67
CA ASN A 185 -8.58 10.12 23.24
C ASN A 185 -7.13 10.63 23.11
N GLN A 186 -6.78 11.77 23.72
CA GLN A 186 -5.44 12.35 23.64
C GLN A 186 -4.31 11.43 24.16
N TYR A 187 -4.64 10.45 25.01
CA TYR A 187 -3.72 9.45 25.58
C TYR A 187 -3.87 8.07 24.92
N ARG A 188 -4.55 7.97 23.77
CA ARG A 188 -4.87 6.70 23.10
C ARG A 188 -3.66 5.78 22.95
N TYR A 189 -2.51 6.35 22.58
CA TYR A 189 -1.30 5.59 22.27
C TYR A 189 -0.39 5.34 23.48
N ASP A 190 -0.70 5.89 24.66
CA ASP A 190 0.14 5.77 25.85
C ASP A 190 0.20 4.33 26.39
N GLU A 191 -0.84 3.53 26.14
CA GLU A 191 -0.97 2.15 26.62
C GLU A 191 -0.54 1.09 25.58
N TYR A 192 -0.12 1.53 24.38
CA TYR A 192 0.26 0.60 23.31
C TYR A 192 1.58 -0.09 23.64
N ASP A 193 1.69 -1.38 23.27
CA ASP A 193 2.91 -2.16 23.53
C ASP A 193 4.12 -1.54 22.80
N PRO A 194 5.15 -1.06 23.53
CA PRO A 194 6.33 -0.47 22.92
C PRO A 194 7.18 -1.46 22.14
N ASN A 195 6.97 -2.78 22.30
CA ASN A 195 7.67 -3.82 21.55
C ASN A 195 6.85 -4.37 20.37
N GLY A 196 5.58 -3.98 20.25
CA GLY A 196 4.70 -4.38 19.15
C GLY A 196 4.85 -3.54 17.89
N PRO A 197 4.01 -3.81 16.87
CA PRO A 197 3.89 -2.96 15.68
C PRO A 197 3.68 -1.50 16.06
N LYS A 198 4.30 -0.57 15.31
CA LYS A 198 4.11 0.87 15.50
C LYS A 198 2.80 1.33 14.87
N VAL A 199 2.36 2.53 15.23
CA VAL A 199 1.16 3.13 14.64
C VAL A 199 1.56 4.15 13.59
N PHE A 200 0.89 4.10 12.45
CA PHE A 200 0.75 5.20 11.52
C PHE A 200 -0.73 5.61 11.55
N LEU A 201 -1.00 6.88 11.81
CA LEU A 201 -2.34 7.44 11.72
C LEU A 201 -2.47 8.09 10.34
N GLY A 202 -3.12 7.38 9.41
CA GLY A 202 -3.23 7.71 7.98
C GLY A 202 -4.23 8.79 7.62
#